data_AF-A0A2S9FUH8-F1
#
_entry.id   AF-A0A2S9FUH8-F1
#
_cell.length_a   1.000
_cell.length_b   1.000
_cell.length_c   1.000
_cell.angle_alpha   90.00
_cell.angle_beta   90.00
_cell.angle_gamma   90.00
#
_symmetry.space_group_name_H-M   'P 1'
#
loop_
_entity.id
_entity.type
_entity.pdbx_description
1 polymer ?
#
loop_
_entity_poly.entity_id
_entity_poly.type
_entity_poly.pdbx_seq_one_letter_code
_entity_poly.pdbx_strand_id
1 'polypeptide(L)' 'MTEQDRGAAAVHPPRDASIDQRVLSVTRELLLEVGWDELSVRMVAVRAGVGRSSL' A
#
# COMPACT_ATOMS: atom_id res chain seq x y z
N MET A 1 -26.40 -2.80 -32.32
CA MET A 1 -26.32 -3.13 -30.89
C MET A 1 -24.87 -3.50 -30.62
N THR A 2 -24.02 -2.48 -30.55
CA THR A 2 -22.55 -2.60 -30.57
C THR A 2 -22.08 -3.02 -29.19
N GLU A 3 -21.25 -4.06 -29.12
CA GLU A 3 -20.70 -4.70 -27.90
C GLU A 3 -19.72 -3.82 -27.09
N GLN A 4 -19.77 -2.51 -27.32
CA GLN A 4 -18.80 -1.52 -26.86
C GLN A 4 -19.00 -1.11 -25.40
N ASP A 5 -20.05 -1.64 -24.75
CA ASP A 5 -20.45 -1.31 -23.37
C ASP A 5 -19.96 -2.31 -22.31
N ARG A 6 -19.14 -3.33 -22.68
CA ARG A 6 -18.47 -4.22 -21.69
C ARG A 6 -17.16 -3.64 -21.15
N GLY A 7 -16.93 -2.33 -21.32
CA GLY A 7 -15.63 -1.68 -21.10
C GLY A 7 -15.46 -0.89 -19.79
N ALA A 8 -16.43 -0.95 -18.86
CA ALA A 8 -16.43 -0.06 -17.69
C ALA A 8 -16.31 -0.78 -16.33
N ALA A 9 -15.67 -1.95 -16.27
CA ALA A 9 -15.11 -2.39 -14.99
C ALA A 9 -13.87 -1.52 -14.74
N ALA A 10 -13.92 -0.65 -13.73
CA ALA A 10 -12.85 0.29 -13.40
C ALA A 10 -11.47 -0.40 -13.43
N VAL A 11 -10.69 -0.11 -14.48
CA VAL A 11 -9.34 -0.65 -14.67
C VAL A 11 -8.42 0.13 -13.73
N HIS A 12 -8.39 -0.26 -12.46
CA HIS A 12 -7.26 0.07 -11.62
C HIS A 12 -6.09 -0.82 -12.03
N PRO A 13 -4.89 -0.25 -12.25
CA PRO A 13 -3.71 -1.08 -12.46
C PRO A 13 -3.54 -2.00 -11.24
N PRO A 14 -3.04 -3.24 -11.44
CA PRO A 14 -2.73 -4.13 -10.32
C PRO A 14 -1.78 -3.43 -9.34
N ARG A 15 -2.03 -3.58 -8.04
CA ARG A 15 -1.18 -3.02 -6.98
C ARG A 15 0.25 -3.53 -7.18
N ASP A 16 1.22 -2.63 -7.07
CA ASP A 16 2.62 -2.98 -7.21
C ASP A 16 3.07 -3.83 -6.00
N ALA A 17 3.30 -5.12 -6.23
CA ALA A 17 3.70 -6.05 -5.17
C ALA A 17 5.04 -5.70 -4.51
N SER A 18 5.91 -4.93 -5.18
CA SER A 18 7.17 -4.47 -4.60
C SER A 18 6.95 -3.40 -3.52
N ILE A 19 5.88 -2.60 -3.64
CA ILE A 19 5.45 -1.65 -2.62
C ILE A 19 5.01 -2.42 -1.37
N ASP A 20 4.16 -3.43 -1.56
CA ASP A 20 3.60 -4.22 -0.46
C ASP A 20 4.67 -4.93 0.35
N GLN A 21 5.65 -5.53 -0.35
CA GLN A 21 6.77 -6.21 0.30
C GLN A 21 7.62 -5.23 1.14
N ARG A 22 7.87 -4.02 0.62
CA ARG A 22 8.64 -2.99 1.32
C ARG A 22 7.89 -2.48 2.56
N VAL A 23 6.60 -2.20 2.42
CA VAL A 23 5.71 -1.80 3.52
C VAL A 23 5.69 -2.86 4.61
N LEU A 24 5.60 -4.14 4.24
CA LEU A 24 5.59 -5.24 5.20
C LEU A 24 6.90 -5.39 5.96
N SER A 25 8.05 -5.23 5.29
CA SER A 25 9.37 -5.25 5.96
C SER A 25 9.48 -4.12 6.98
N VAL A 26 9.22 -2.90 6.53
CA VAL A 26 9.28 -1.68 7.35
C VAL A 26 8.34 -1.75 8.55
N THR A 27 7.12 -2.28 8.36
CA THR A 27 6.15 -2.41 9.46
C THR A 27 6.67 -3.34 10.54
N ARG A 28 7.30 -4.47 10.18
CA ARG A 28 7.89 -5.40 11.16
C ARG A 28 9.06 -4.77 11.91
N GLU A 29 9.93 -4.07 11.20
CA GLU A 29 11.04 -3.34 11.81
C GLU A 29 10.51 -2.31 12.82
N LEU A 30 9.54 -1.50 12.43
CA LEU A 30 8.93 -0.50 13.31
C LEU A 30 8.21 -1.12 14.52
N LEU A 31 7.50 -2.23 14.34
CA LEU A 31 6.87 -2.94 15.45
C LEU A 31 7.88 -3.39 16.49
N LEU A 32 9.09 -3.79 16.07
CA LEU A 32 10.18 -4.16 16.97
C LEU A 32 10.86 -2.93 17.59
N GLU A 33 10.95 -1.81 16.86
CA GLU A 33 11.57 -0.57 17.33
C GLU A 33 10.71 0.18 18.36
N VAL A 34 9.41 0.34 18.10
CA VAL A 34 8.53 1.23 18.88
C VAL A 34 7.37 0.51 19.55
N GLY A 35 7.10 -0.75 19.20
CA GLY A 35 5.95 -1.49 19.69
C GLY A 35 4.65 -1.15 18.98
N TRP A 36 3.55 -1.75 19.43
CA TRP A 36 2.22 -1.61 18.80
C TRP A 36 1.60 -0.22 19.04
N ASP A 37 1.66 0.27 20.28
CA ASP A 37 0.94 1.49 20.67
C ASP A 37 1.51 2.76 20.02
N GLU A 38 2.82 2.79 19.78
CA GLU A 38 3.52 3.91 19.14
C GLU A 38 3.61 3.78 17.61
N LEU A 39 3.17 2.64 17.05
CA LEU A 39 3.16 2.45 15.60
C LEU A 39 2.09 3.35 14.97
N SER A 40 2.43 4.01 13.86
CA SER A 40 1.44 4.71 13.05
C SER A 40 1.61 4.44 11.55
N VAL A 41 0.49 4.45 10.82
CA VAL A 41 0.47 4.31 9.35
C VAL A 41 1.31 5.39 8.66
N ARG A 42 1.35 6.60 9.23
CA ARG A 42 2.21 7.68 8.73
C ARG A 42 3.69 7.33 8.85
N MET A 43 4.11 6.76 9.98
CA MET A 43 5.49 6.35 10.20
C MET A 43 5.91 5.25 9.21
N VAL A 44 5.03 4.27 8.99
CA VAL A 44 5.23 3.22 7.96
C VAL A 44 5.38 3.84 6.58
N ALA A 45 4.47 4.75 6.17
CA ALA A 45 4.51 5.38 4.84
C ALA A 45 5.82 6.13 4.60
N VAL A 46 6.24 6.93 5.58
CA VAL A 46 7.47 7.74 5.51
C VAL A 46 8.70 6.84 5.41
N ARG A 47 8.80 5.79 6.26
CA ARG A 47 9.96 4.89 6.26
C ARG A 47 10.00 3.99 5.02
N ALA A 48 8.86 3.56 4.50
CA ALA A 48 8.78 2.78 3.26
C ALA A 48 8.94 3.63 1.98
N GLY A 49 8.89 4.96 2.09
CA GLY A 49 9.00 5.87 0.95
C GLY A 49 7.78 5.85 0.03
N VAL A 50 6.58 5.68 0.59
CA VAL A 50 5.31 5.56 -0.16
C VAL A 50 4.32 6.64 0.25
N GLY A 51 3.40 6.99 -0.67
CA GLY A 51 2.29 7.88 -0.36
C GLY A 51 1.28 7.22 0.60
N ARG A 52 0.62 8.01 1.45
CA ARG A 52 -0.43 7.49 2.36
C ARG A 52 -1.59 6.82 1.63
N SER A 53 -1.88 7.22 0.40
CA SER A 53 -2.93 6.63 -0.43
C SER A 53 -2.57 5.24 -0.98
N SER A 54 -1.31 4.80 -0.80
CA SER A 54 -0.83 3.48 -1.22
C SER A 54 -0.86 2.44 -0.08
N LEU A 55 -1.07 2.88 1.16
CA LEU A 55 -1.29 2.04 2.34
C LEU A 55 -2.78 1.82 2.56
#